data_AF-F6X6N3-F1
#
_entry.id   AF-F6X6N3-F1
#
_cell.length_a   1.000
_cell.length_b   1.000
_cell.length_c   1.000
_cell.angle_alpha   90.00
_cell.angle_beta   90.00
_cell.angle_gamma   90.00
#
_symmetry.space_group_name_H-M   'P 1'
#
loop_
_entity.id
_entity.type
_entity.pdbx_description
1 polymer ?
#
loop_
_entity_poly.entity_id
_entity_poly.type
_entity_poly.pdbx_seq_one_letter_code
_entity_poly.pdbx_strand_id
1 'polypeptide(L)'
;MHRNGHSTLDCPSRLVLGPSTGLGSVGVPNLFSPIASVYTVCGKIAVLGKIMGGDTASEKRWPWHVSLWLETRLICGGSLIHSKWVITAAHCFRNSNATDLYSVLMGSIHLRSKTSVRVPVKNIFKHPNFSSQYPHRNDIALVELQSAVGFSEFILPVCLPTPEFHYEEKSSCWMTGWGALITSDFAPLLPPSLQEAQVSIIDSHSCNVFFEFPEKGIKPFKMSDDMLCAGDLARQKAICPGDSGGSTCL
;
A
#
# COMPACT_ATOMS: atom_id res chain seq x y z
N MET A 1 0.97 45.19 13.76
CA MET A 1 1.80 44.02 14.12
C MET A 1 1.26 42.80 13.39
N HIS A 2 1.86 42.48 12.25
CA HIS A 2 1.60 41.23 11.51
C HIS A 2 2.28 40.07 12.24
N ARG A 3 1.52 39.01 12.57
CA ARG A 3 2.11 37.68 12.76
C ARG A 3 1.70 36.82 11.57
N ASN A 4 2.69 36.50 10.75
CA ASN A 4 2.62 35.50 9.70
C ASN A 4 2.37 34.14 10.34
N GLY A 5 1.19 33.56 10.12
CA GLY A 5 0.92 32.15 10.38
C GLY A 5 1.25 31.36 9.12
N HIS A 6 2.44 30.77 9.07
CA HIS A 6 2.75 29.73 8.10
C HIS A 6 1.92 28.49 8.45
N SER A 7 0.85 28.25 7.69
CA SER A 7 0.06 27.01 7.75
C SER A 7 0.86 25.87 7.12
N THR A 8 1.56 25.10 7.95
CA THR A 8 2.06 23.77 7.59
C THR A 8 0.85 22.84 7.55
N LEU A 9 0.36 22.52 6.35
CA LEU A 9 -0.75 21.58 6.15
C LEU A 9 -0.25 20.16 6.45
N ASP A 10 -0.58 19.69 7.65
CA ASP A 10 -0.42 18.30 8.06
C ASP A 10 -1.36 17.41 7.25
N CYS A 11 -0.99 16.14 7.07
CA CYS A 11 -1.64 15.25 6.12
C CYS A 11 -3.14 15.05 6.46
N PRO A 12 -4.09 15.37 5.55
CA PRO A 12 -5.49 15.61 5.94
C PRO A 12 -6.31 14.33 6.23
N SER A 13 -5.81 13.14 5.88
CA SER A 13 -6.59 11.90 5.88
C SER A 13 -6.40 11.06 7.13
N ARG A 14 -7.26 11.24 8.15
CA ARG A 14 -7.23 10.46 9.41
C ARG A 14 -7.70 9.00 9.28
N LEU A 15 -8.37 8.67 8.18
CA LEU A 15 -8.97 7.36 7.89
C LEU A 15 -8.56 6.89 6.50
N VAL A 16 -8.39 5.59 6.37
CA VAL A 16 -7.89 4.93 5.16
C VAL A 16 -8.92 3.95 4.66
N LEU A 17 -9.10 3.92 3.33
CA LEU A 17 -9.91 2.93 2.63
C LEU A 17 -8.98 2.02 1.81
N GLY A 18 -9.00 0.72 2.08
CA GLY A 18 -8.31 -0.30 1.29
C GLY A 18 -9.29 -1.34 0.76
N PRO A 19 -8.97 -2.08 -0.30
CA PRO A 19 -9.86 -3.12 -0.82
C PRO A 19 -10.11 -4.23 0.22
N SER A 20 -11.36 -4.66 0.40
CA SER A 20 -11.70 -5.88 1.13
C SER A 20 -11.58 -7.07 0.17
N THR A 21 -11.08 -8.20 0.67
CA THR A 21 -10.82 -9.38 -0.15
C THR A 21 -12.11 -10.17 -0.40
N GLY A 22 -12.49 -10.28 -1.66
CA GLY A 22 -13.63 -11.07 -2.11
C GLY A 22 -13.56 -11.31 -3.60
N LEU A 23 -12.77 -12.29 -4.05
CA LEU A 23 -12.78 -12.76 -5.44
C LEU A 23 -12.77 -14.29 -5.52
N GLY A 24 -13.68 -14.79 -6.37
CA GLY A 24 -13.94 -16.21 -6.60
C GLY A 24 -12.79 -16.99 -7.25
N SER A 25 -12.81 -18.29 -6.98
CA SER A 25 -11.79 -19.28 -7.30
C SER A 25 -11.63 -19.57 -8.80
N VAL A 26 -10.38 -19.58 -9.28
CA VAL A 26 -9.97 -20.31 -10.50
C VAL A 26 -8.70 -21.09 -10.19
N GLY A 27 -8.74 -22.41 -10.35
CA GLY A 27 -7.64 -23.32 -10.04
C GLY A 27 -6.54 -23.33 -11.10
N VAL A 28 -5.29 -23.52 -10.67
CA VAL A 28 -4.11 -23.66 -11.54
C VAL A 28 -3.33 -24.93 -11.14
N PRO A 29 -2.88 -25.76 -12.10
CA PRO A 29 -2.22 -27.04 -11.81
C PRO A 29 -0.75 -26.89 -11.42
N ASN A 30 -0.31 -27.81 -10.57
CA ASN A 30 1.03 -27.95 -10.00
C ASN A 30 2.10 -28.29 -11.06
N LEU A 31 3.24 -27.60 -10.99
CA LEU A 31 4.51 -28.09 -11.55
C LEU A 31 5.65 -27.80 -10.55
N PHE A 32 6.27 -28.87 -10.03
CA PHE A 32 7.33 -28.81 -9.01
C PHE A 32 8.68 -28.39 -9.61
N SER A 33 9.38 -27.49 -8.92
CA SER A 33 10.82 -27.17 -9.05
C SER A 33 11.32 -26.69 -7.67
N PRO A 34 12.59 -26.84 -7.25
CA PRO A 34 13.04 -26.62 -5.88
C PRO A 34 13.30 -25.14 -5.59
N ILE A 35 12.31 -24.30 -5.91
CA ILE A 35 12.17 -22.93 -5.43
C ILE A 35 11.39 -23.07 -4.12
N ALA A 36 11.86 -22.46 -3.03
CA ALA A 36 11.07 -22.41 -1.80
C ALA A 36 9.65 -21.92 -2.18
N SER A 37 8.67 -22.81 -1.98
CA SER A 37 7.30 -22.55 -2.40
C SER A 37 6.83 -21.24 -1.78
N VAL A 38 6.20 -20.34 -2.53
CA VAL A 38 5.67 -19.07 -2.01
C VAL A 38 4.86 -19.29 -0.74
N TYR A 39 4.08 -20.38 -0.72
CA TYR A 39 3.28 -20.82 0.42
C TYR A 39 4.10 -21.15 1.68
N THR A 40 5.38 -21.49 1.54
CA THR A 40 6.28 -21.81 2.66
C THR A 40 7.04 -20.60 3.21
N VAL A 41 7.08 -19.48 2.47
CA VAL A 41 7.89 -18.31 2.83
C VAL A 41 7.09 -17.01 2.97
N CYS A 42 5.85 -16.97 2.51
CA CYS A 42 5.04 -15.77 2.60
C CYS A 42 4.79 -15.33 4.05
N GLY A 43 4.64 -14.03 4.27
CA GLY A 43 4.26 -13.46 5.58
C GLY A 43 5.32 -13.63 6.68
N LYS A 44 6.51 -14.13 6.35
CA LYS A 44 7.62 -14.28 7.31
C LYS A 44 8.42 -12.99 7.38
N ILE A 45 8.70 -12.55 8.61
CA ILE A 45 9.54 -11.38 8.89
C ILE A 45 10.87 -11.89 9.46
N ALA A 46 11.99 -11.33 9.00
CA ALA A 46 13.32 -11.75 9.46
C ALA A 46 13.72 -11.16 10.83
N VAL A 47 13.09 -10.07 11.26
CA VAL A 47 13.37 -9.35 12.52
C VAL A 47 12.09 -9.16 13.32
N LEU A 48 12.04 -9.70 14.54
CA LEU A 48 11.01 -9.41 15.54
C LEU A 48 11.56 -8.39 16.55
N GLY A 49 10.94 -7.22 16.67
CA GLY A 49 11.40 -6.15 17.56
C GLY A 49 10.25 -5.31 18.15
N LYS A 50 10.51 -4.66 19.30
CA LYS A 50 9.55 -3.79 20.01
C LYS A 50 9.37 -2.45 19.30
N ILE A 51 8.15 -1.91 19.36
CA ILE A 51 7.69 -0.83 18.48
C ILE A 51 7.12 0.32 19.30
N MET A 52 7.48 1.55 18.94
CA MET A 52 6.75 2.77 19.29
C MET A 52 6.23 3.36 17.97
N GLY A 53 4.99 3.82 17.96
CA GLY A 53 4.30 4.04 16.69
C GLY A 53 4.75 5.31 15.97
N GLY A 54 4.89 5.23 14.64
CA GLY A 54 5.07 6.38 13.73
C GLY A 54 6.54 6.68 13.44
N ASP A 55 7.30 5.63 13.19
CA ASP A 55 8.76 5.68 13.10
C ASP A 55 9.24 5.11 11.77
N THR A 56 10.51 5.38 11.47
CA THR A 56 11.20 4.73 10.34
C THR A 56 11.21 3.22 10.54
N ALA A 57 10.72 2.49 9.54
CA ALA A 57 10.70 1.03 9.55
C ALA A 57 12.12 0.47 9.68
N SER A 58 12.27 -0.57 10.48
CA SER A 58 13.52 -1.31 10.56
C SER A 58 13.77 -2.08 9.26
N GLU A 59 15.04 -2.27 8.90
CA GLU A 59 15.38 -3.14 7.77
C GLU A 59 14.75 -4.54 7.93
N LYS A 60 14.39 -5.17 6.80
CA LYS A 60 13.86 -6.54 6.72
C LYS A 60 12.50 -6.77 7.42
N ARG A 61 11.89 -5.73 7.96
CA ARG A 61 10.60 -5.85 8.66
C ARG A 61 9.41 -6.03 7.72
N TRP A 62 9.45 -5.34 6.58
CA TRP A 62 8.40 -5.37 5.56
C TRP A 62 8.98 -5.82 4.21
N PRO A 63 9.49 -7.07 4.11
CA PRO A 63 10.26 -7.53 2.96
C PRO A 63 9.41 -7.67 1.67
N TRP A 64 8.09 -7.62 1.79
CA TRP A 64 7.15 -7.59 0.67
C TRP A 64 6.83 -6.18 0.19
N HIS A 65 7.14 -5.13 0.95
CA HIS A 65 6.79 -3.77 0.57
C HIS A 65 7.63 -3.34 -0.64
N VAL A 66 6.96 -2.82 -1.66
CA VAL A 66 7.62 -2.35 -2.88
C VAL A 66 7.24 -0.92 -3.20
N SER A 67 8.10 -0.21 -3.91
CA SER A 67 7.78 1.09 -4.49
C SER A 67 7.50 0.95 -5.98
N LEU A 68 6.42 1.56 -6.44
CA LEU A 68 6.03 1.63 -7.84
C LEU A 68 6.42 3.00 -8.41
N TRP A 69 7.21 2.96 -9.48
CA TRP A 69 7.76 4.14 -10.14
C TRP A 69 7.23 4.27 -11.55
N LEU A 70 6.79 5.47 -11.91
CA LEU A 70 6.58 5.90 -13.28
C LEU A 70 7.79 6.73 -13.69
N GLU A 71 8.62 6.20 -14.57
CA GLU A 71 9.93 6.74 -14.95
C GLU A 71 10.81 7.00 -13.70
N THR A 72 10.91 8.27 -13.29
CA THR A 72 11.72 8.76 -12.15
C THR A 72 10.87 9.22 -10.97
N ARG A 73 9.55 9.06 -11.04
CA ARG A 73 8.62 9.50 -9.99
C ARG A 73 8.03 8.31 -9.24
N LEU A 74 8.15 8.34 -7.91
CA LEU A 74 7.37 7.46 -7.04
C LEU A 74 5.90 7.84 -7.15
N ILE A 75 5.07 6.89 -7.54
CA ILE A 75 3.63 7.12 -7.71
C ILE A 75 2.78 6.39 -6.67
N CYS A 76 3.22 5.22 -6.23
CA CYS A 76 2.50 4.34 -5.30
C CYS A 76 3.46 3.36 -4.62
N GLY A 77 2.97 2.68 -3.59
CA GLY A 77 3.52 1.44 -3.08
C GLY A 77 2.90 0.20 -3.72
N GLY A 78 3.31 -0.97 -3.24
CA GLY A 78 2.79 -2.28 -3.61
C GLY A 78 3.15 -3.33 -2.56
N SER A 79 2.65 -4.54 -2.73
CA SER A 79 3.13 -5.72 -2.01
C SER A 79 3.51 -6.85 -2.97
N LEU A 80 4.69 -7.44 -2.78
CA LEU A 80 5.09 -8.66 -3.47
C LEU A 80 4.24 -9.82 -2.94
N ILE A 81 3.54 -10.53 -3.82
CA ILE A 81 2.70 -11.70 -3.46
C ILE A 81 3.24 -13.00 -4.07
N HIS A 82 4.15 -12.90 -5.04
CA HIS A 82 4.87 -14.00 -5.66
C HIS A 82 6.18 -13.45 -6.26
N SER A 83 7.13 -14.32 -6.62
CA SER A 83 8.39 -13.92 -7.26
C SER A 83 8.26 -13.09 -8.55
N LYS A 84 7.07 -13.01 -9.17
CA LYS A 84 6.79 -12.21 -10.38
C LYS A 84 5.56 -11.32 -10.26
N TRP A 85 4.89 -11.31 -9.11
CA TRP A 85 3.59 -10.67 -8.97
C TRP A 85 3.58 -9.71 -7.79
N VAL A 86 3.15 -8.50 -8.08
CA VAL A 86 2.91 -7.44 -7.11
C VAL A 86 1.44 -7.08 -7.15
N ILE A 87 0.83 -6.92 -5.98
CA ILE A 87 -0.50 -6.33 -5.81
C ILE A 87 -0.33 -4.85 -5.44
N THR A 88 -1.18 -3.98 -6.00
CA THR A 88 -1.21 -2.54 -5.74
C THR A 88 -2.61 -1.99 -6.04
N ALA A 89 -2.81 -0.68 -5.96
CA ALA A 89 -4.07 -0.03 -6.29
C ALA A 89 -4.19 0.23 -7.80
N ALA A 90 -5.39 0.04 -8.35
CA ALA A 90 -5.65 0.28 -9.78
C ALA A 90 -5.48 1.76 -10.15
N HIS A 91 -5.72 2.66 -9.21
CA HIS A 91 -5.59 4.10 -9.44
C HIS A 91 -4.18 4.57 -9.75
N CYS A 92 -3.16 3.79 -9.37
CA CYS A 92 -1.76 4.07 -9.68
C CYS A 92 -1.50 4.13 -11.20
N PHE A 93 -2.37 3.53 -12.01
CA PHE A 93 -2.26 3.43 -13.47
C PHE A 93 -3.30 4.28 -14.21
N ARG A 94 -3.87 5.31 -13.58
CA ARG A 94 -4.84 6.20 -14.27
C ARG A 94 -4.22 7.04 -15.37
N ASN A 95 -2.98 7.47 -15.17
CA ASN A 95 -2.33 8.43 -16.06
C ASN A 95 -1.72 7.75 -17.29
N SER A 96 -1.36 6.46 -17.20
CA SER A 96 -0.80 5.69 -18.30
C SER A 96 -0.96 4.18 -18.06
N ASN A 97 -1.09 3.41 -19.14
CA ASN A 97 -0.97 1.94 -19.11
C ASN A 97 0.28 1.46 -19.88
N ALA A 98 1.15 2.37 -20.31
CA ALA A 98 2.38 2.05 -21.05
C ALA A 98 3.39 1.40 -20.09
N THR A 99 3.46 0.07 -20.09
CA THR A 99 4.18 -0.74 -19.10
C THR A 99 5.69 -0.48 -19.08
N ASP A 100 6.24 -0.08 -20.22
CA ASP A 100 7.64 0.32 -20.41
C ASP A 100 8.06 1.54 -19.58
N LEU A 101 7.11 2.37 -19.15
CA LEU A 101 7.36 3.49 -18.25
C LEU A 101 7.43 3.08 -16.78
N TYR A 102 6.96 1.88 -16.43
CA TYR A 102 6.80 1.45 -15.04
C TYR A 102 7.91 0.52 -14.57
N SER A 103 8.29 0.68 -13.31
CA SER A 103 9.19 -0.25 -12.63
C SER A 103 8.86 -0.38 -11.15
N VAL A 104 9.21 -1.53 -10.60
CA VAL A 104 9.05 -1.84 -9.18
C VAL A 104 10.42 -1.92 -8.53
N LEU A 105 10.59 -1.27 -7.38
CA LEU A 105 11.78 -1.34 -6.54
C LEU A 105 11.45 -2.03 -5.22
N MET A 106 12.32 -2.94 -4.79
CA MET A 106 12.18 -3.71 -3.54
C MET A 106 13.53 -4.06 -2.92
N GLY A 107 13.53 -4.62 -1.71
CA GLY A 107 14.74 -5.08 -1.03
C GLY A 107 15.49 -4.02 -0.21
N SER A 108 14.88 -2.86 0.02
CA SER A 108 15.46 -1.76 0.80
C SER A 108 14.37 -0.87 1.38
N ILE A 109 14.59 -0.33 2.58
CA ILE A 109 13.73 0.69 3.17
C ILE A 109 14.03 2.10 2.62
N HIS A 110 15.19 2.31 1.99
CA HIS A 110 15.58 3.62 1.46
C HIS A 110 15.24 3.76 -0.03
N LEU A 111 14.52 4.83 -0.41
CA LEU A 111 14.06 5.08 -1.80
C LEU A 111 15.19 5.17 -2.83
N ARG A 112 16.37 5.62 -2.41
CA ARG A 112 17.54 5.82 -3.28
C ARG A 112 18.68 4.84 -2.99
N SER A 113 18.38 3.69 -2.40
CA SER A 113 19.42 2.69 -2.14
C SER A 113 19.97 2.09 -3.43
N LYS A 114 21.29 1.88 -3.45
CA LYS A 114 21.98 1.13 -4.51
C LYS A 114 21.79 -0.39 -4.38
N THR A 115 21.31 -0.86 -3.23
CA THR A 115 21.04 -2.29 -2.97
C THR A 115 19.65 -2.72 -3.39
N SER A 116 18.77 -1.78 -3.76
CA SER A 116 17.42 -2.08 -4.22
C SER A 116 17.44 -2.88 -5.53
N VAL A 117 16.57 -3.88 -5.62
CA VAL A 117 16.30 -4.60 -6.87
C VAL A 117 15.23 -3.82 -7.64
N ARG A 118 15.60 -3.27 -8.80
CA ARG A 118 14.68 -2.60 -9.75
C ARG A 118 14.30 -3.57 -10.86
N VAL A 119 13.00 -3.82 -11.02
CA VAL A 119 12.45 -4.71 -12.05
C VAL A 119 11.46 -3.96 -12.92
N PRO A 120 11.62 -3.93 -14.26
CA PRO A 120 10.61 -3.38 -15.17
C PRO A 120 9.29 -4.13 -15.08
N VAL A 121 8.19 -3.42 -15.34
CA VAL A 121 6.85 -4.00 -15.43
C VAL A 121 6.63 -4.59 -16.82
N LYS A 122 6.09 -5.81 -16.86
CA LYS A 122 5.71 -6.49 -18.10
C LYS A 122 4.25 -6.23 -18.46
N ASN A 123 3.35 -6.50 -17.51
CA ASN A 123 1.90 -6.38 -17.68
C ASN A 123 1.24 -5.74 -16.46
N ILE A 124 0.13 -5.04 -16.68
CA ILE A 124 -0.72 -4.45 -15.64
C ILE A 124 -2.15 -4.98 -15.83
N PHE A 125 -2.71 -5.56 -14.77
CA PHE A 125 -4.07 -6.11 -14.74
C PHE A 125 -4.89 -5.37 -13.68
N LYS A 126 -5.65 -4.37 -14.11
CA LYS A 126 -6.63 -3.69 -13.23
C LYS A 126 -7.86 -4.57 -13.06
N HIS A 127 -8.52 -4.46 -11.92
CA HIS A 127 -9.82 -5.10 -11.75
C HIS A 127 -10.79 -4.68 -12.87
N PRO A 128 -11.53 -5.60 -13.50
CA PRO A 128 -12.39 -5.30 -14.66
C PRO A 128 -13.47 -4.27 -14.35
N ASN A 129 -13.94 -4.21 -13.10
CA ASN A 129 -14.95 -3.25 -12.63
C ASN A 129 -14.37 -1.93 -12.08
N PHE A 130 -13.05 -1.72 -12.17
CA PHE A 130 -12.44 -0.45 -11.79
C PHE A 130 -12.77 0.64 -12.80
N SER A 131 -13.15 1.83 -12.31
CA SER A 131 -13.42 3.00 -13.14
C SER A 131 -12.61 4.20 -12.68
N SER A 132 -11.89 4.86 -13.59
CA SER A 132 -11.18 6.10 -13.29
C SER A 132 -12.10 7.23 -12.82
N GLN A 133 -13.39 7.17 -13.14
CA GLN A 133 -14.40 8.16 -12.70
C GLN A 133 -14.85 7.93 -11.25
N TYR A 134 -14.78 6.69 -10.76
CA TYR A 134 -15.17 6.32 -9.39
C TYR A 134 -14.00 5.66 -8.69
N PRO A 135 -13.03 6.49 -8.29
CA PRO A 135 -11.66 6.05 -8.12
C PRO A 135 -11.37 5.11 -6.96
N HIS A 136 -12.36 4.85 -6.12
CA HIS A 136 -12.19 4.10 -4.88
C HIS A 136 -12.76 2.68 -5.01
N ARG A 137 -13.68 2.43 -5.95
CA ARG A 137 -14.30 1.11 -6.14
C ARG A 137 -13.42 0.18 -6.95
N ASN A 138 -13.32 -1.06 -6.51
CA ASN A 138 -12.51 -2.11 -7.10
C ASN A 138 -11.07 -1.64 -7.34
N ASP A 139 -10.51 -0.88 -6.40
CA ASP A 139 -9.24 -0.20 -6.56
C ASP A 139 -8.06 -1.14 -6.29
N ILE A 140 -7.95 -2.18 -7.11
CA ILE A 140 -6.96 -3.25 -7.01
C ILE A 140 -6.41 -3.59 -8.40
N ALA A 141 -5.10 -3.79 -8.48
CA ALA A 141 -4.40 -4.22 -9.68
C ALA A 141 -3.29 -5.22 -9.37
N LEU A 142 -3.05 -6.13 -10.32
CA LEU A 142 -1.88 -7.00 -10.34
C LEU A 142 -0.87 -6.48 -11.36
N VAL A 143 0.39 -6.55 -10.98
CA VAL A 143 1.54 -6.16 -11.80
C VAL A 143 2.40 -7.40 -12.01
N GLU A 144 2.57 -7.81 -13.27
CA GLU A 144 3.53 -8.86 -13.64
C GLU A 144 4.90 -8.22 -13.88
N LEU A 145 5.93 -8.71 -13.21
CA LEU A 145 7.31 -8.28 -13.36
C LEU A 145 7.96 -8.94 -14.59
N GLN A 146 8.85 -8.20 -15.28
CA GLN A 146 9.58 -8.70 -16.45
C GLN A 146 10.45 -9.93 -16.12
N SER A 147 10.99 -10.00 -14.90
CA SER A 147 11.80 -11.12 -14.41
C SER A 147 11.36 -11.54 -13.01
N ALA A 148 11.64 -12.81 -12.66
CA ALA A 148 11.41 -13.28 -11.29
C ALA A 148 12.48 -12.68 -10.35
N VAL A 149 12.06 -12.31 -9.15
CA VAL A 149 12.96 -11.91 -8.07
C VAL A 149 13.34 -13.11 -7.21
N GLY A 150 14.58 -13.13 -6.75
CA GLY A 150 15.06 -14.10 -5.78
C GLY A 150 14.61 -13.72 -4.37
N PHE A 151 14.12 -14.70 -3.62
CA PHE A 151 13.73 -14.48 -2.23
C PHE A 151 14.96 -14.39 -1.31
N SER A 152 14.90 -13.47 -0.36
CA SER A 152 15.94 -13.20 0.63
C SER A 152 15.30 -12.58 1.89
N GLU A 153 16.06 -12.37 2.96
CA GLU A 153 15.56 -11.66 4.14
C GLU A 153 15.06 -10.23 3.88
N PHE A 154 15.42 -9.63 2.74
CA PHE A 154 14.96 -8.31 2.31
C PHE A 154 13.80 -8.35 1.30
N ILE A 155 13.57 -9.51 0.67
CA ILE A 155 12.59 -9.70 -0.41
C ILE A 155 11.85 -11.01 -0.15
N LEU A 156 10.66 -10.92 0.44
CA LEU A 156 9.76 -12.06 0.66
C LEU A 156 8.34 -11.66 0.26
N PRO A 157 7.52 -12.60 -0.22
CA PRO A 157 6.14 -12.30 -0.51
C PRO A 157 5.32 -12.16 0.77
N VAL A 158 4.22 -11.43 0.70
CA VAL A 158 3.17 -11.46 1.72
C VAL A 158 2.14 -12.54 1.38
N CYS A 159 1.52 -13.14 2.40
CA CYS A 159 0.44 -14.08 2.17
C CYS A 159 -0.83 -13.33 1.76
N LEU A 160 -1.60 -13.89 0.84
CA LEU A 160 -2.96 -13.42 0.57
C LEU A 160 -3.92 -14.06 1.57
N PRO A 161 -4.92 -13.32 2.07
CA PRO A 161 -5.98 -13.91 2.88
C PRO A 161 -6.80 -14.90 2.04
N THR A 162 -7.43 -15.86 2.71
CA THR A 162 -8.40 -16.74 2.05
C THR A 162 -9.73 -16.01 1.86
N PRO A 163 -10.60 -16.45 0.92
CA PRO A 163 -11.90 -15.81 0.71
C PRO A 163 -12.81 -15.79 1.95
N GLU A 164 -12.58 -16.69 2.91
CA GLU A 164 -13.32 -16.82 4.17
C GLU A 164 -12.72 -15.98 5.31
N PHE A 165 -11.61 -15.28 5.05
CA PHE A 165 -10.96 -14.45 6.05
C PHE A 165 -11.82 -13.24 6.39
N HIS A 166 -12.07 -13.05 7.68
CA HIS A 166 -12.73 -11.89 8.23
C HIS A 166 -11.84 -11.25 9.27
N TYR A 167 -11.72 -9.92 9.21
CA TYR A 167 -11.00 -9.16 10.22
C TYR A 167 -11.80 -9.16 11.52
N GLU A 168 -11.12 -9.33 12.65
CA GLU A 168 -11.71 -9.07 13.96
C GLU A 168 -11.91 -7.56 14.12
N GLU A 169 -13.11 -7.14 14.54
CA GLU A 169 -13.39 -5.73 14.82
C GLU A 169 -12.40 -5.18 15.85
N LYS A 170 -11.91 -3.95 15.61
CA LYS A 170 -10.93 -3.25 16.47
C LYS A 170 -9.57 -3.94 16.56
N SER A 171 -9.30 -4.95 15.73
CA SER A 171 -7.94 -5.48 15.60
C SER A 171 -6.99 -4.38 15.08
N SER A 172 -5.74 -4.45 15.53
CA SER A 172 -4.70 -3.55 15.08
C SER A 172 -3.96 -4.13 13.89
N CYS A 173 -3.65 -3.30 12.91
CA CYS A 173 -2.94 -3.67 11.70
C CYS A 173 -1.76 -2.70 11.47
N TRP A 174 -0.84 -3.08 10.57
CA TRP A 174 0.27 -2.22 10.18
C TRP A 174 0.06 -1.60 8.81
N MET A 175 0.54 -0.37 8.72
CA MET A 175 0.60 0.41 7.49
C MET A 175 2.02 0.87 7.26
N THR A 176 2.42 0.89 6.00
CA THR A 176 3.79 1.23 5.61
C THR A 176 3.78 2.02 4.31
N GLY A 177 4.69 2.97 4.17
CA GLY A 177 4.90 3.63 2.90
C GLY A 177 5.90 4.79 2.94
N TRP A 178 6.05 5.41 1.77
CA TRP A 178 6.91 6.59 1.57
C TRP A 178 6.08 7.81 1.16
N GLY A 179 4.80 7.85 1.54
CA GLY A 179 3.93 8.98 1.28
C GLY A 179 4.44 10.27 1.91
N ALA A 180 4.04 11.38 1.31
CA ALA A 180 4.50 12.70 1.70
C ALA A 180 4.22 12.99 3.18
N LEU A 181 5.25 13.28 3.98
CA LEU A 181 5.05 13.60 5.41
C LEU A 181 4.30 14.93 5.61
N ILE A 182 4.38 15.82 4.61
CA ILE A 182 3.75 17.14 4.60
C ILE A 182 3.27 17.41 3.18
N THR A 183 2.01 17.81 3.04
CA THR A 183 1.47 18.31 1.76
C THR A 183 1.49 19.82 1.79
N SER A 184 2.53 20.44 1.22
CA SER A 184 2.59 21.90 1.05
C SER A 184 2.19 22.31 -0.38
N ASP A 185 2.03 23.61 -0.62
CA ASP A 185 1.89 24.15 -2.00
C ASP A 185 3.13 23.88 -2.87
N PHE A 186 4.26 23.53 -2.26
CA PHE A 186 5.46 23.03 -2.93
C PHE A 186 5.47 21.50 -2.99
N ALA A 187 6.20 20.96 -3.97
CA ALA A 187 6.27 19.52 -4.26
C ALA A 187 6.37 18.65 -2.98
N PRO A 188 5.60 17.54 -2.90
CA PRO A 188 5.52 16.73 -1.70
C PRO A 188 6.89 16.23 -1.24
N LEU A 189 7.22 16.42 0.04
CA LEU A 189 8.45 15.93 0.64
C LEU A 189 8.28 14.47 1.04
N LEU A 190 8.83 13.57 0.24
CA LEU A 190 8.84 12.13 0.52
C LEU A 190 9.93 11.79 1.56
N PRO A 191 9.64 10.96 2.57
CA PRO A 191 10.65 10.50 3.51
C PRO A 191 11.71 9.65 2.80
N PRO A 192 13.00 9.79 3.15
CA PRO A 192 14.07 9.04 2.51
C PRO A 192 14.02 7.53 2.83
N SER A 193 13.35 7.17 3.94
CA SER A 193 13.22 5.81 4.47
C SER A 193 11.75 5.44 4.61
N LEU A 194 11.44 4.13 4.54
CA LEU A 194 10.10 3.59 4.71
C LEU A 194 9.58 3.94 6.10
N GLN A 195 8.35 4.43 6.20
CA GLN A 195 7.70 4.70 7.47
C GLN A 195 6.72 3.58 7.80
N GLU A 196 6.46 3.38 9.09
CA GLU A 196 5.45 2.43 9.57
C GLU A 196 4.54 3.04 10.64
N ALA A 197 3.27 2.64 10.62
CA ALA A 197 2.27 3.04 11.60
C ALA A 197 1.38 1.85 11.97
N GLN A 198 1.13 1.68 13.26
CA GLN A 198 0.07 0.82 13.75
C GLN A 198 -1.24 1.60 13.74
N VAL A 199 -2.28 1.01 13.17
CA VAL A 199 -3.64 1.58 13.12
C VAL A 199 -4.64 0.55 13.61
N SER A 200 -5.86 0.99 13.95
CA SER A 200 -6.96 0.10 14.29
C SER A 200 -7.93 0.01 13.13
N ILE A 201 -8.48 -1.18 12.90
CA ILE A 201 -9.60 -1.38 11.99
C ILE A 201 -10.84 -0.73 12.59
N ILE A 202 -11.55 0.04 11.77
CA ILE A 202 -12.76 0.78 12.12
C ILE A 202 -13.91 0.16 11.35
N ASP A 203 -15.02 -0.09 12.05
CA ASP A 203 -16.20 -0.67 11.43
C ASP A 203 -16.80 0.24 10.35
N SER A 204 -17.43 -0.36 9.36
CA SER A 204 -17.97 0.35 8.20
C SER A 204 -19.05 1.38 8.59
N HIS A 205 -19.78 1.17 9.69
CA HIS A 205 -20.78 2.13 10.15
C HIS A 205 -20.11 3.40 10.68
N SER A 206 -19.19 3.28 11.63
CA SER A 206 -18.41 4.39 12.18
C SER A 206 -17.67 5.15 11.08
N CYS A 207 -17.09 4.42 10.11
CA CYS A 207 -16.38 5.02 9.01
C CYS A 207 -17.30 5.78 8.04
N ASN A 208 -18.48 5.24 7.71
CA ASN A 208 -19.48 5.95 6.89
C ASN A 208 -19.96 7.22 7.59
N VAL A 209 -20.22 7.20 8.90
CA VAL A 209 -20.60 8.41 9.65
C VAL A 209 -19.53 9.49 9.53
N PHE A 210 -18.24 9.12 9.57
CA PHE A 210 -17.14 10.08 9.39
C PHE A 210 -17.12 10.70 7.98
N PHE A 211 -17.35 9.89 6.93
CA PHE A 211 -17.27 10.35 5.54
C PHE A 211 -18.57 10.97 4.98
N GLU A 212 -19.72 10.73 5.63
CA GLU A 212 -21.01 11.31 5.27
C GLU A 212 -21.15 12.77 5.75
N PHE A 213 -20.46 13.16 6.82
CA PHE A 213 -20.48 14.51 7.38
C PHE A 213 -19.09 15.18 7.35
N PRO A 214 -18.48 15.36 6.17
CA PRO A 214 -17.13 15.89 6.10
C PRO A 214 -17.12 17.42 6.35
N GLU A 215 -15.93 17.98 6.58
CA GLU A 215 -15.74 19.43 6.67
C GLU A 215 -16.24 20.17 5.42
N LYS A 216 -16.60 21.44 5.57
CA LYS A 216 -17.14 22.27 4.47
C LYS A 216 -16.21 22.25 3.26
N GLY A 217 -16.75 21.84 2.11
CA GLY A 217 -16.04 21.82 0.82
C GLY A 217 -15.62 20.42 0.35
N ILE A 218 -15.79 19.39 1.18
CA ILE A 218 -15.52 18.00 0.83
C ILE A 218 -16.84 17.33 0.42
N LYS A 219 -16.82 16.57 -0.68
CA LYS A 219 -18.00 15.80 -1.10
C LYS A 219 -18.20 14.60 -0.18
N PRO A 220 -19.44 14.32 0.26
CA PRO A 220 -19.71 13.14 1.06
C PRO A 220 -19.32 11.88 0.29
N PHE A 221 -18.72 10.93 0.99
CA PHE A 221 -18.27 9.66 0.43
C PHE A 221 -18.96 8.53 1.17
N LYS A 222 -19.49 7.56 0.42
CA LYS A 222 -20.06 6.35 0.96
C LYS A 222 -19.14 5.18 0.66
N MET A 223 -18.70 4.50 1.72
CA MET A 223 -17.92 3.28 1.62
C MET A 223 -18.74 2.19 0.94
N SER A 224 -18.11 1.47 0.02
CA SER A 224 -18.67 0.26 -0.59
C SER A 224 -18.14 -1.00 0.09
N ASP A 225 -18.83 -2.12 -0.08
CA ASP A 225 -18.54 -3.38 0.62
C ASP A 225 -17.16 -3.96 0.30
N ASP A 226 -16.57 -3.53 -0.82
CA ASP A 226 -15.21 -3.83 -1.25
C ASP A 226 -14.14 -2.98 -0.53
N MET A 227 -14.47 -2.32 0.60
CA MET A 227 -13.54 -1.44 1.32
C MET A 227 -13.43 -1.75 2.82
N LEU A 228 -12.24 -1.54 3.38
CA LEU A 228 -11.92 -1.59 4.81
C LEU A 228 -11.50 -0.20 5.30
N CYS A 229 -11.96 0.18 6.50
CA CYS A 229 -11.51 1.41 7.18
C CYS A 229 -10.43 1.12 8.22
N ALA A 230 -9.37 1.93 8.24
CA ALA A 230 -8.41 1.90 9.33
C ALA A 230 -7.87 3.29 9.66
N GLY A 231 -7.50 3.52 10.93
CA GLY A 231 -6.88 4.76 11.37
C GLY A 231 -6.40 4.72 12.82
N ASP A 232 -5.53 5.65 13.18
CA ASP A 232 -5.18 5.94 14.58
C ASP A 232 -5.90 7.22 15.02
N LEU A 233 -7.12 7.04 15.54
CA LEU A 233 -7.97 8.14 16.02
C LEU A 233 -7.35 8.91 17.19
N ALA A 234 -6.38 8.32 17.90
CA ALA A 234 -5.74 8.92 19.07
C ALA A 234 -4.50 9.74 18.70
N ARG A 235 -3.69 9.30 17.74
CA ARG A 235 -2.41 9.95 17.37
C ARG A 235 -2.42 10.69 16.04
N GLN A 236 -3.57 10.80 15.37
CA GLN A 236 -3.74 11.57 14.12
C GLN A 236 -2.79 11.14 12.99
N LYS A 237 -2.49 9.83 12.87
CA LYS A 237 -1.66 9.31 11.78
C LYS A 237 -2.49 9.11 10.52
N ALA A 238 -1.93 9.53 9.40
CA ALA A 238 -2.61 9.61 8.12
C ALA A 238 -1.84 8.88 7.01
N ILE A 239 -2.57 8.40 6.00
CA ILE A 239 -1.99 8.08 4.68
C ILE A 239 -1.79 9.36 3.91
N CYS A 240 -0.68 9.43 3.20
CA CYS A 240 -0.32 10.57 2.38
C CYS A 240 -0.08 10.16 0.92
N PRO A 241 -0.08 11.14 -0.02
CA PRO A 241 0.22 10.85 -1.42
C PRO A 241 1.55 10.10 -1.57
N GLY A 242 1.52 8.92 -2.19
CA GLY A 242 2.67 8.02 -2.32
C GLY A 242 2.57 6.73 -1.49
N ASP A 243 1.69 6.66 -0.48
CA ASP A 243 1.40 5.42 0.27
C ASP A 243 0.42 4.49 -0.46
N SER A 244 -0.36 5.04 -1.40
CA SER A 244 -1.37 4.32 -2.17
C SER A 244 -0.86 3.00 -2.75
N GLY A 245 -1.62 1.92 -2.58
CA GLY A 245 -1.27 0.59 -3.07
C GLY A 245 -0.18 -0.12 -2.27
N GLY A 246 0.49 0.56 -1.33
CA GLY A 246 1.40 -0.06 -0.35
C GLY A 246 0.67 -1.05 0.56
N SER A 247 1.43 -1.92 1.23
CA SER A 247 0.87 -2.85 2.22
C SER A 247 0.06 -2.11 3.28
N THR A 248 -1.24 -2.41 3.27
CA THR A 248 -2.24 -1.87 4.20
C THR A 248 -2.87 -3.06 4.89
N CYS A 249 -2.83 -3.08 6.22
CA CYS A 249 -3.44 -4.09 7.08
C CYS A 249 -3.06 -5.55 6.76
N LEU A 250 -1.82 -5.88 7.13
CA LEU A 250 -1.30 -7.24 7.26
C LEU A 250 -1.38 -7.74 8.69
#